data_AF-A0A1C5WLM7-F1
#
_entry.id   AF-A0A1C5WLM7-F1
#
_cell.length_a   1.000
_cell.length_b   1.000
_cell.length_c   1.000
_cell.angle_alpha   90.00
_cell.angle_beta   90.00
_cell.angle_gamma   90.00
#
_symmetry.space_group_name_H-M   'P 1'
#
loop_
_entity.id
_entity.type
_entity.pdbx_description
1 polymer ?
#
loop_
_entity_poly.entity_id
_entity_poly.type
_entity_poly.pdbx_seq_one_letter_code
_entity_poly.pdbx_strand_id
1 'polypeptide(L)' 'MDISKKDWKLFRERLSGWQENYMEGLVKEYANFLNDDKKPASERFWELEKRIKEDKRHPGVVVELKKSEVIWDIVRF' A
#
# COMPACT_ATOMS: atom_id res chain seq x y z
N MET A 1 17.42 -4.21 16.63
CA MET A 1 16.56 -5.24 17.25
C MET A 1 16.61 -6.47 16.36
N ASP A 2 16.91 -7.64 16.92
CA ASP A 2 16.92 -8.88 16.15
C ASP A 2 15.57 -9.59 16.23
N ILE A 3 14.89 -9.70 15.08
CA ILE A 3 13.66 -10.49 14.97
C ILE A 3 13.98 -11.99 14.97
N SER A 4 13.20 -12.75 15.74
CA SER A 4 13.36 -14.21 15.80
C SER A 4 13.05 -14.86 14.43
N LYS A 5 13.54 -16.08 14.22
CA LYS A 5 13.18 -16.84 13.00
C LYS A 5 11.67 -17.10 12.90
N LYS A 6 11.00 -17.29 14.04
CA LYS A 6 9.56 -17.53 14.13
C LYS A 6 8.78 -16.29 13.72
N ASP A 7 9.14 -15.14 14.25
CA ASP A 7 8.46 -13.87 13.94
C ASP A 7 8.74 -13.44 12.50
N TRP A 8 9.95 -13.69 11.97
CA TRP A 8 10.24 -13.48 10.55
C TRP A 8 9.39 -14.35 9.62
N LYS A 9 9.13 -15.60 10.00
CA LYS A 9 8.22 -16.48 9.24
C LYS A 9 6.79 -15.94 9.30
N LEU A 10 6.31 -15.59 10.49
CA LEU A 10 4.96 -15.05 10.69
C LEU A 10 4.74 -13.75 9.91
N PHE A 11 5.70 -12.84 9.91
CA PHE A 11 5.62 -11.59 9.13
C PHE A 11 5.36 -11.87 7.65
N ARG A 12 6.14 -12.75 7.03
CA ARG A 12 5.97 -13.10 5.61
C ARG A 12 4.63 -13.78 5.31
N GLU A 13 4.12 -14.58 6.24
CA GLU A 13 2.80 -15.23 6.11
C GLU A 13 1.64 -14.23 6.19
N ARG A 14 1.81 -13.13 6.95
CA ARG A 14 0.78 -12.09 7.13
C ARG A 14 0.86 -10.98 6.09
N LEU A 15 2.06 -10.73 5.55
CA LEU A 15 2.35 -9.61 4.67
C LEU A 15 1.40 -9.52 3.48
N SER A 16 1.16 -10.62 2.77
CA SER A 16 0.27 -10.64 1.60
C SER A 16 -1.15 -10.18 1.96
N GLY A 17 -1.70 -10.68 3.07
CA GLY A 17 -3.03 -10.26 3.53
C GLY A 17 -3.10 -8.80 3.94
N TRP A 18 -2.02 -8.26 4.53
CA TRP A 18 -1.96 -6.83 4.85
C TRP A 18 -1.89 -5.96 3.60
N GLN A 19 -1.09 -6.35 2.60
CA GLN A 19 -0.99 -5.64 1.33
C GLN A 19 -2.32 -5.66 0.58
N GLU A 20 -2.99 -6.81 0.48
CA GLU A 20 -4.32 -6.91 -0.15
C GLU A 20 -5.35 -6.01 0.54
N ASN A 21 -5.43 -6.04 1.88
CA ASN A 21 -6.36 -5.18 2.63
C ASN A 21 -6.07 -3.69 2.43
N TYR A 22 -4.79 -3.30 2.37
CA TYR A 22 -4.38 -1.93 2.11
C TYR A 22 -4.75 -1.49 0.69
N MET A 23 -4.42 -2.31 -0.31
CA MET A 23 -4.70 -2.04 -1.72
C MET A 23 -6.21 -2.00 -2.03
N GLU A 24 -7.00 -2.83 -1.35
CA GLU A 24 -8.48 -2.77 -1.41
C GLU A 24 -9.01 -1.41 -0.94
N GLY A 25 -8.38 -0.79 0.08
CA GLY A 25 -8.67 0.58 0.51
C GLY A 25 -8.38 1.60 -0.59
N LEU A 26 -7.18 1.54 -1.19
CA LEU A 26 -6.79 2.42 -2.30
C LEU A 26 -7.75 2.30 -3.48
N VAL A 27 -8.13 1.07 -3.87
CA VAL A 27 -9.06 0.85 -4.99
C VAL A 27 -10.41 1.50 -4.71
N LYS A 28 -10.93 1.40 -3.48
CA LYS A 28 -12.17 2.08 -3.07
C LYS A 28 -12.05 3.59 -3.14
N GLU A 29 -10.93 4.15 -2.67
CA GLU A 29 -10.67 5.59 -2.72
C GLU A 29 -10.57 6.10 -4.16
N TYR A 30 -9.88 5.36 -5.04
CA TYR A 30 -9.77 5.70 -6.47
C TYR A 30 -11.13 5.63 -7.16
N ALA A 31 -11.94 4.61 -6.88
CA ALA A 31 -13.28 4.50 -7.44
C ALA A 31 -14.17 5.67 -7.00
N ASN A 32 -14.13 6.04 -5.72
CA ASN A 32 -14.87 7.20 -5.21
C ASN A 32 -14.40 8.51 -5.84
N PHE A 33 -13.09 8.71 -5.97
CA PHE A 33 -12.51 9.88 -6.64
C PHE A 33 -12.91 9.96 -8.12
N LEU A 34 -12.90 8.82 -8.83
CA LEU A 34 -13.34 8.76 -10.22
C LEU A 34 -14.83 9.00 -10.38
N ASN A 35 -15.65 8.66 -9.38
CA ASN A 35 -17.09 8.91 -9.42
C ASN A 35 -17.47 10.38 -9.12
N ASP A 36 -16.53 11.24 -8.71
CA ASP A 36 -16.80 12.67 -8.50
C ASP A 36 -17.03 13.38 -9.84
N ASP A 37 -18.26 13.81 -10.09
CA ASP A 37 -18.68 14.47 -11.33
C ASP A 37 -18.38 15.98 -11.35
N LYS A 38 -17.85 16.55 -10.25
CA LYS A 38 -17.52 17.97 -10.16
C LYS A 38 -16.33 18.38 -11.03
N LYS A 39 -15.46 17.43 -11.39
CA LYS A 39 -14.25 17.67 -12.18
C LYS A 39 -14.36 17.11 -13.60
N PRO A 40 -13.80 17.81 -14.61
CA PRO A 40 -13.65 17.27 -15.95
C PRO A 40 -12.92 15.93 -15.95
N ALA A 41 -13.24 15.06 -16.91
CA ALA A 41 -12.65 13.72 -17.00
C ALA A 41 -11.11 13.76 -17.16
N SER A 42 -10.58 14.74 -17.90
CA SER A 42 -9.13 14.92 -18.10
C SER A 42 -8.41 15.24 -16.78
N GLU A 43 -8.99 16.10 -15.94
CA GLU A 43 -8.41 16.45 -14.64
C GLU A 43 -8.39 15.24 -13.71
N ARG A 44 -9.52 14.51 -13.60
CA ARG A 44 -9.60 13.27 -12.82
C ARG A 44 -8.57 12.24 -13.28
N PHE A 45 -8.40 12.06 -14.58
CA PHE A 45 -7.44 11.11 -15.12
C PHE A 45 -6.00 11.42 -14.67
N TRP A 46 -5.54 12.66 -14.89
CA TRP A 46 -4.16 13.04 -14.55
C TRP A 46 -3.91 13.12 -13.05
N GLU A 47 -4.89 13.53 -12.26
CA GLU A 47 -4.77 13.54 -10.81
C GLU A 47 -4.70 12.11 -10.24
N LEU A 48 -5.54 11.19 -10.74
CA LEU A 48 -5.47 9.78 -10.34
C LEU A 48 -4.12 9.16 -10.72
N GLU A 49 -3.61 9.43 -11.93
CA GLU A 49 -2.30 8.96 -12.39
C GLU A 49 -1.17 9.38 -11.44
N LYS A 50 -1.21 10.64 -11.00
CA LYS A 50 -0.28 11.17 -10.01
C LYS A 50 -0.41 10.46 -8.66
N ARG A 51 -1.64 10.27 -8.15
CA ARG A 51 -1.89 9.56 -6.89
C ARG A 51 -1.35 8.13 -6.91
N ILE A 52 -1.67 7.35 -7.96
CA ILE A 52 -1.17 5.98 -8.13
C ILE A 52 0.37 5.94 -8.15
N LYS A 53 1.01 6.92 -8.81
CA LYS A 53 2.48 7.04 -8.82
C LYS A 53 3.09 7.28 -7.44
N GLU A 54 2.38 7.97 -6.56
CA GLU A 54 2.78 8.23 -5.18
C GLU A 54 2.51 6.99 -4.33
N ASP A 55 1.31 6.44 -4.38
CA ASP A 55 0.85 5.31 -3.56
C ASP A 55 1.62 4.01 -3.83
N LYS A 56 2.05 3.77 -5.08
CA LYS A 56 2.83 2.56 -5.41
C LYS A 56 4.18 2.45 -4.67
N ARG A 57 4.65 3.55 -4.07
CA ARG A 57 5.89 3.59 -3.27
C ARG A 57 5.63 3.32 -1.79
N HIS A 58 4.37 3.22 -1.37
CA HIS A 58 4.01 2.93 0.01
C HIS A 58 4.31 1.46 0.35
N PRO A 59 4.82 1.15 1.55
CA PRO A 59 5.05 -0.23 2.00
C PRO A 59 3.82 -1.14 1.93
N GLY A 60 2.65 -0.55 2.10
CA GLY A 60 1.35 -1.21 1.92
C GLY A 60 1.12 -1.75 0.51
N VAL A 61 1.83 -1.25 -0.50
CA VAL A 61 1.77 -1.72 -1.91
C VAL A 61 3.00 -2.52 -2.27
N VAL A 62 4.20 -2.02 -1.96
CA VAL A 62 5.47 -2.67 -2.26
C VAL A 62 6.42 -2.54 -1.07
N VAL A 63 6.91 -3.69 -0.59
CA VAL A 63 7.95 -3.74 0.44
C VAL A 63 9.15 -4.55 -0.05
N GLU A 64 10.35 -4.09 0.28
CA GLU A 64 11.58 -4.87 0.07
C GLU A 64 11.80 -5.76 1.31
N LEU A 65 11.79 -7.07 1.13
CA LEU A 65 11.92 -8.03 2.24
C LEU A 65 13.32 -8.03 2.83
N LYS A 66 13.54 -7.20 3.86
CA LYS A 66 14.78 -7.14 4.65
C LYS A 66 14.50 -7.47 6.10
N LYS A 67 15.16 -8.52 6.61
CA LYS A 67 14.99 -8.96 7.99
C LYS A 67 15.31 -7.85 9.03
N SER A 68 16.21 -6.93 8.70
CA SER A 68 16.56 -5.77 9.54
C SER A 68 15.48 -4.70 9.61
N GLU A 69 14.61 -4.60 8.59
CA GLU A 69 13.62 -3.52 8.43
C GLU A 69 12.23 -3.91 8.93
N VAL A 70 12.01 -5.18 9.27
CA VAL A 70 10.67 -5.73 9.56
C VAL A 70 9.88 -4.93 10.59
N ILE A 71 10.53 -4.47 11.66
CA ILE A 71 9.86 -3.69 12.69
C ILE A 71 9.37 -2.35 12.13
N TRP A 72 10.18 -1.70 11.29
CA TRP A 72 9.80 -0.46 10.63
C TRP A 72 8.73 -0.67 9.58
N ASP A 73 8.79 -1.78 8.84
CA ASP A 73 7.77 -2.12 7.84
C ASP A 73 6.41 -2.34 8.52
N ILE A 74 6.36 -3.07 9.64
CA ILE A 74 5.13 -3.28 10.42
C ILE A 74 4.55 -1.95 10.92
N VAL A 75 5.38 -1.02 11.38
CA VAL A 75 4.91 0.30 11.86
C VAL A 75 4.35 1.17 10.72
N ARG A 76 4.74 0.91 9.47
CA ARG A 76 4.31 1.67 8.28
C ARG A 76 3.08 1.07 7.58
N PHE A 77 2.59 -0.09 8.01
CA PHE A 77 1.32 -0.66 7.53
C PHE A 77 0.14 -0.02 8.25
#